data_AF-A0AAV4K202-F1
#
_entry.id   AF-A0AAV4K202-F1
#
_cell.length_a   1.000
_cell.length_b   1.000
_cell.length_c   1.000
_cell.angle_alpha   90.00
_cell.angle_beta   90.00
_cell.angle_gamma   90.00
#
_symmetry.space_group_name_H-M   'P 1'
#
loop_
_entity.id
_entity.type
_entity.pdbx_description
1 polymer ?
#
loop_
_entity_poly.entity_id
_entity_poly.type
_entity_poly.pdbx_seq_one_letter_code
_entity_poly.pdbx_strand_id
1 'polypeptide(L)'
;MFEPHDPKRLSDIVTGDETWFPFFIIPPKRLNRMWVDGQGDRLVVLRLGFQSRKRMFTVFFNYSGPLVVHILPQDTTMTDTYYVQDVLSLVKSAIKEQRSKVSTSRTLLLHDNAGPHKAKATTQSLWELGIQVLPHPTYSTDLARCDF
;
A
#
# COMPACT_ATOMS: atom_id res chain seq x y z
N MET A 1 18.08 3.65 -21.62
CA MET A 1 17.57 2.80 -22.73
C MET A 1 17.54 1.39 -22.18
N PHE A 2 16.35 0.82 -21.98
CA PHE A 2 16.20 -0.53 -21.41
C PHE A 2 16.47 -1.56 -22.49
N GLU A 3 17.43 -2.45 -22.28
CA GLU A 3 17.72 -3.50 -23.27
C GLU A 3 16.54 -4.48 -23.40
N PRO A 4 16.19 -4.92 -24.63
CA PRO A 4 15.05 -5.81 -24.87
C PRO A 4 15.21 -7.23 -24.32
N HIS A 5 16.40 -7.61 -23.84
CA HIS A 5 16.75 -9.01 -23.54
C HIS A 5 17.08 -9.32 -22.07
N ASP A 6 16.99 -8.36 -21.13
CA ASP A 6 17.17 -8.69 -19.71
C ASP A 6 15.87 -9.27 -19.13
N PRO A 7 15.86 -10.54 -18.65
CA PRO A 7 14.69 -11.16 -18.06
C PRO A 7 14.19 -10.34 -16.87
N LYS A 8 12.87 -10.14 -16.79
CA LYS A 8 12.26 -9.46 -15.64
C LYS A 8 12.57 -10.22 -14.36
N ARG A 9 13.19 -9.56 -13.38
CA ARG A 9 13.54 -10.17 -12.10
C ARG A 9 12.58 -9.71 -11.02
N LEU A 10 12.36 -10.56 -10.02
CA LEU A 10 11.61 -10.18 -8.83
C LEU A 10 12.30 -9.04 -8.06
N SER A 11 13.63 -8.92 -8.18
CA SER A 11 14.41 -7.81 -7.60
C SER A 11 14.09 -6.45 -8.18
N ASP A 12 13.48 -6.40 -9.37
CA ASP A 12 13.12 -5.16 -10.05
C ASP A 12 11.73 -4.66 -9.62
N ILE A 13 10.97 -5.49 -8.89
CA ILE A 13 9.60 -5.21 -8.49
C ILE A 13 9.60 -4.37 -7.22
N VAL A 14 8.94 -3.22 -7.31
CA VAL A 14 8.45 -2.42 -6.20
C VAL A 14 6.94 -2.65 -6.13
N THR A 15 6.42 -2.93 -4.94
CA THR A 15 4.99 -3.14 -4.73
C THR A 15 4.52 -2.35 -3.53
N GLY A 16 3.33 -1.78 -3.60
CA GLY A 16 2.79 -1.00 -2.51
C GLY A 16 1.28 -0.89 -2.57
N ASP A 17 0.71 -0.58 -1.42
CA ASP A 17 -0.73 -0.45 -1.22
C ASP A 17 -1.04 0.52 -0.08
N GLU A 18 -2.30 0.97 -0.04
CA GLU A 18 -2.85 1.83 1.00
C GLU A 18 -3.74 1.04 1.96
N THR A 19 -3.49 1.19 3.26
CA THR A 19 -4.33 0.57 4.28
C THR A 19 -4.69 1.53 5.41
N TRP A 20 -5.85 1.30 6.01
CA TRP A 20 -6.33 2.08 7.14
C TRP A 20 -5.95 1.40 8.46
N PHE A 21 -5.07 2.03 9.23
CA PHE A 21 -4.75 1.60 10.59
C PHE A 21 -5.67 2.29 11.61
N PRO A 22 -6.47 1.53 12.39
CA PRO A 22 -7.23 2.08 13.50
C PRO A 22 -6.30 2.40 14.68
N PHE A 23 -6.61 3.46 15.44
CA PHE A 23 -5.85 3.80 16.66
C PHE A 23 -6.02 2.78 17.78
N PHE A 24 -7.15 2.07 17.79
CA PHE A 24 -7.48 1.09 18.81
C PHE A 24 -7.77 -0.25 18.14
N ILE A 25 -7.09 -1.30 18.61
CA ILE A 25 -7.38 -2.67 18.21
C ILE A 25 -8.57 -3.15 19.02
N ILE A 26 -9.68 -3.44 18.36
CA ILE A 26 -10.83 -4.05 19.01
C ILE A 26 -10.60 -5.56 19.04
N PRO A 27 -10.65 -6.20 20.22
CA PRO A 27 -10.59 -7.65 20.30
C PRO A 27 -11.69 -8.25 19.42
N PRO A 28 -11.38 -9.18 18.50
CA PRO A 28 -12.41 -9.81 17.69
C PRO A 28 -13.43 -10.49 18.61
N LYS A 29 -14.72 -10.48 18.22
CA LYS A 29 -15.84 -10.99 19.03
C LYS A 29 -15.58 -12.38 19.64
N ARG A 30 -14.79 -13.21 18.95
CA ARG A 30 -14.37 -14.54 19.42
C ARG A 30 -13.58 -14.53 20.73
N LEU A 31 -12.81 -13.48 21.03
CA LEU A 31 -12.05 -13.32 22.27
C LEU A 31 -12.93 -12.87 23.43
N ASN A 32 -14.11 -12.31 23.13
CA ASN A 32 -15.12 -11.98 24.14
C ASN A 32 -16.09 -13.14 24.38
N ARG A 33 -15.79 -14.35 23.86
CA ARG A 33 -16.58 -15.55 24.17
C ARG A 33 -16.21 -16.01 25.57
N MET A 34 -17.19 -15.98 26.46
CA MET A 34 -17.10 -16.58 27.79
C MET A 34 -18.24 -17.59 27.96
N TRP A 35 -17.98 -18.62 28.75
CA TRP A 35 -19.04 -19.47 29.27
C TRP A 35 -19.72 -18.74 30.43
N VAL A 36 -21.04 -18.63 30.38
CA VAL A 36 -21.85 -18.04 31.44
C VAL A 36 -22.80 -19.11 31.94
N ASP A 37 -23.03 -19.17 33.26
CA ASP A 37 -24.12 -19.97 33.80
C ASP A 37 -25.47 -19.30 33.46
N GLY A 38 -26.59 -20.01 33.66
CA GLY A 38 -27.92 -19.54 33.27
C GLY A 38 -28.40 -18.25 33.95
N GLN A 39 -27.64 -17.72 34.93
CA GLN A 39 -27.96 -16.51 35.70
C GLN A 39 -26.94 -15.38 35.51
N GLY A 40 -25.79 -15.65 34.88
CA GLY A 40 -24.74 -14.64 34.73
C GLY A 40 -24.99 -13.65 33.59
N ASP A 41 -24.53 -12.42 33.80
CA ASP A 41 -24.67 -11.34 32.83
C ASP A 41 -23.81 -11.58 31.57
N ARG A 42 -24.36 -11.20 30.40
CA ARG A 42 -23.61 -11.22 29.14
C ARG A 42 -22.61 -10.07 29.13
N LEU A 43 -21.39 -10.33 28.62
CA LEU A 43 -20.40 -9.27 28.39
C LEU A 43 -20.95 -8.18 27.47
N VAL A 44 -20.88 -6.94 27.94
CA VAL A 44 -21.12 -5.75 27.12
C VAL A 44 -19.89 -5.53 26.26
N VAL A 45 -19.96 -5.95 25.00
CA VAL A 45 -18.91 -5.65 24.02
C VAL A 45 -19.09 -4.21 23.55
N LEU A 46 -18.13 -3.34 23.89
CA LEU A 46 -18.01 -2.03 23.27
C LEU A 46 -17.84 -2.20 21.75
N ARG A 47 -18.87 -1.82 20.99
CA ARG A 47 -18.73 -1.62 19.55
C ARG A 47 -18.28 -0.18 19.36
N LEU A 48 -17.03 0.06 18.96
CA LEU A 48 -16.76 1.35 18.33
C LEU A 48 -17.57 1.37 17.03
N GLY A 49 -18.42 2.39 16.90
CA GLY A 49 -19.09 2.69 15.65
C GLY A 49 -18.07 3.04 14.56
N PHE A 50 -18.60 3.30 13.36
CA PHE A 50 -17.91 3.74 12.14
C PHE A 50 -16.96 4.95 12.27
N GLN A 51 -16.81 5.50 13.48
CA GLN A 51 -16.05 6.72 13.84
C GLN A 51 -14.79 6.45 14.67
N SER A 52 -14.28 5.21 14.71
CA SER A 52 -12.94 4.98 15.29
C SER A 52 -11.91 5.79 14.51
N ARG A 53 -11.12 6.62 15.21
CA ARG A 53 -10.00 7.35 14.60
C ARG A 53 -9.09 6.34 13.89
N LYS A 54 -8.79 6.61 12.62
CA LYS A 54 -7.92 5.80 11.75
C LYS A 54 -6.98 6.70 10.96
N ARG A 55 -5.81 6.20 10.60
CA ARG A 55 -4.85 6.85 9.68
C ARG A 55 -4.68 5.95 8.46
N MET A 56 -4.64 6.55 7.27
CA MET A 56 -4.25 5.83 6.06
C MET A 56 -2.72 5.83 5.99
N PHE A 57 -2.16 4.64 5.83
CA PHE A 57 -0.76 4.42 5.55
C PHE A 57 -0.64 3.95 4.10
N THR A 58 0.37 4.48 3.41
CA THR A 58 0.80 3.99 2.11
C THR A 58 2.18 3.40 2.27
N VAL A 59 2.36 2.13 1.92
CA VAL A 59 3.63 1.45 2.11
C VAL A 59 4.09 0.82 0.81
N PHE A 60 5.34 1.09 0.43
CA PHE A 60 6.01 0.42 -0.68
C PHE A 60 7.13 -0.47 -0.17
N PHE A 61 7.28 -1.63 -0.79
CA PHE A 61 8.32 -2.62 -0.53
C PHE A 61 9.04 -2.97 -1.82
N ASN A 62 10.28 -3.41 -1.67
CA ASN A 62 11.04 -4.09 -2.71
C ASN A 62 11.59 -5.41 -2.14
N TYR A 63 12.44 -6.11 -2.90
CA TYR A 63 13.05 -7.37 -2.44
C TYR A 63 13.93 -7.22 -1.18
N SER A 64 14.43 -6.02 -0.89
CA SER A 64 15.30 -5.73 0.26
C SER A 64 14.52 -5.32 1.51
N GLY A 65 13.23 -5.02 1.40
CA GLY A 65 12.39 -4.61 2.52
C GLY A 65 11.54 -3.37 2.22
N PRO A 66 11.06 -2.67 3.28
CA PRO A 66 10.30 -1.44 3.13
C PRO A 66 11.12 -0.36 2.43
N LEU A 67 10.54 0.26 1.40
CA LEU A 67 11.15 1.32 0.61
C LEU A 67 10.61 2.70 1.01
N VAL A 68 9.29 2.82 1.14
CA VAL A 68 8.61 4.05 1.56
C VAL A 68 7.49 3.70 2.52
N VAL A 69 7.40 4.45 3.61
CA VAL A 69 6.24 4.46 4.50
C VAL A 69 5.75 5.90 4.56
N HIS A 70 4.53 6.13 4.07
CA HIS A 70 3.89 7.43 4.06
C HIS A 70 2.60 7.36 4.88
N ILE A 71 2.33 8.41 5.66
CA ILE A 71 1.10 8.50 6.46
C ILE A 71 0.30 9.67 5.95
N LEU A 72 -0.90 9.41 5.43
CA LEU A 72 -1.79 10.47 4.98
C LEU A 72 -2.08 11.41 6.16
N PRO A 73 -1.91 12.74 5.98
CA PRO A 73 -2.30 13.72 6.98
C PRO A 73 -3.76 13.58 7.37
N GLN A 74 -4.09 14.02 8.58
CA GLN A 74 -5.47 14.00 9.03
C GLN A 74 -6.33 14.90 8.13
N ASP A 75 -7.60 14.51 7.93
CA ASP A 75 -8.60 15.29 7.20
C ASP A 75 -8.21 15.57 5.73
N THR A 76 -7.30 14.76 5.18
CA THR A 76 -6.88 14.77 3.78
C THR A 76 -7.38 13.51 3.08
N THR A 77 -7.70 13.63 1.79
CA THR A 77 -8.14 12.51 0.96
C THR A 77 -7.02 12.12 0.00
N MET A 78 -6.81 10.80 -0.18
CA MET A 78 -5.90 10.29 -1.20
C MET A 78 -6.50 10.52 -2.59
N THR A 79 -6.18 11.68 -3.19
CA THR A 79 -6.50 11.99 -4.59
C THR A 79 -5.37 11.53 -5.51
N ASP A 80 -5.63 11.50 -6.81
CA ASP A 80 -4.59 11.27 -7.84
C ASP A 80 -3.46 12.30 -7.76
N THR A 81 -3.80 13.57 -7.55
CA THR A 81 -2.81 14.65 -7.39
C THR A 81 -1.91 14.43 -6.18
N TYR A 82 -2.50 14.10 -5.03
CA TYR A 82 -1.76 13.82 -3.79
C TYR A 82 -0.86 12.60 -3.96
N TYR A 83 -1.40 11.52 -4.54
CA TYR A 83 -0.63 10.32 -4.83
C TYR A 83 0.61 10.63 -5.70
N VAL A 84 0.46 11.44 -6.75
CA VAL A 84 1.59 11.82 -7.61
C VAL A 84 2.60 12.71 -6.89
N GLN A 85 2.13 13.76 -6.21
CA GLN A 85 2.99 14.82 -5.68
C GLN A 85 3.70 14.39 -4.39
N ASP A 86 2.99 13.71 -3.49
CA ASP A 86 3.51 13.37 -2.17
C ASP A 86 4.02 11.92 -2.12
N VAL A 87 3.27 10.97 -2.68
CA VAL A 87 3.62 9.55 -2.55
C VAL A 87 4.65 9.11 -3.60
N LEU A 88 4.36 9.31 -4.88
CA LEU A 88 5.25 8.88 -5.97
C LEU A 88 6.58 9.65 -5.98
N SER A 89 6.61 10.88 -5.48
CA SER A 89 7.86 11.66 -5.35
C SER A 89 8.82 11.05 -4.33
N LEU A 90 8.29 10.51 -3.22
CA LEU A 90 9.05 9.76 -2.23
C LEU A 90 9.58 8.45 -2.85
N VAL A 91 8.71 7.71 -3.53
CA VAL A 91 9.09 6.45 -4.22
C VAL A 91 10.17 6.69 -5.25
N LYS A 92 10.06 7.76 -6.06
CA LYS A 92 11.09 8.19 -7.02
C LYS A 92 12.43 8.41 -6.34
N SER A 93 12.43 9.15 -5.24
CA SER A 93 13.67 9.50 -4.53
C SER A 93 14.34 8.25 -3.94
N ALA A 94 13.54 7.36 -3.34
CA ALA A 94 14.00 6.10 -2.78
C ALA A 94 14.55 5.13 -3.86
N ILE A 95 13.86 5.02 -5.01
CA ILE A 95 14.36 4.23 -6.15
C ILE A 95 15.68 4.81 -6.68
N LYS A 96 15.80 6.13 -6.78
CA LYS A 96 17.04 6.78 -7.25
C LYS A 96 18.21 6.49 -6.31
N GLU A 97 17.99 6.58 -5.00
CA GLU A 97 19.01 6.24 -3.99
C GLU A 97 19.38 4.76 -4.02
N GLN A 98 18.41 3.87 -4.25
CA GLN A 98 18.70 2.45 -4.38
C GLN A 98 19.51 2.15 -5.65
N ARG A 99 19.19 2.81 -6.78
CA ARG A 99 19.92 2.65 -8.05
C ARG A 99 21.36 3.18 -8.00
N SER A 100 21.67 4.17 -7.15
CA SER A 100 23.07 4.58 -6.98
C SER A 100 23.89 3.54 -6.22
N LYS A 101 23.24 2.71 -5.39
CA LYS A 101 23.86 1.62 -4.61
C LYS A 101 23.89 0.30 -5.37
N VAL A 102 22.89 0.04 -6.22
CA VAL A 102 22.70 -1.20 -6.96
C VAL A 102 22.56 -0.84 -8.43
N SER A 103 23.39 -1.42 -9.31
CA SER A 103 23.34 -1.22 -10.77
C SER A 103 22.11 -1.87 -11.42
N THR A 104 20.92 -1.69 -10.85
CA THR A 104 19.66 -2.15 -11.39
C THR A 104 19.16 -1.14 -12.41
N SER A 105 19.04 -1.58 -13.66
CA SER A 105 18.55 -0.74 -14.74
C SER A 105 17.06 -0.41 -14.56
N ARG A 106 16.21 -1.42 -14.32
CA ARG A 106 14.74 -1.36 -14.44
C ARG A 106 14.00 -1.29 -13.11
N THR A 107 12.85 -0.60 -13.09
CA THR A 107 11.88 -0.67 -11.98
C THR A 107 10.51 -1.03 -12.52
N LEU A 108 9.96 -2.10 -11.96
CA LEU A 108 8.62 -2.61 -12.21
C LEU A 108 7.75 -2.25 -11.02
N LEU A 109 6.59 -1.62 -11.23
CA LEU A 109 5.68 -1.25 -10.15
C LEU A 109 4.45 -2.15 -10.16
N LEU A 110 4.12 -2.75 -9.01
CA LEU A 110 2.92 -3.54 -8.79
C LEU A 110 2.06 -2.87 -7.72
N HIS A 111 0.95 -2.26 -8.14
CA HIS A 111 -0.09 -1.70 -7.28
C HIS A 111 -1.46 -2.13 -7.80
N ASP A 112 -2.49 -1.91 -7.00
CA ASP A 112 -3.86 -2.25 -7.34
C ASP A 112 -4.44 -1.33 -8.46
N ASN A 113 -5.69 -1.56 -8.81
CA ASN A 113 -6.38 -0.86 -9.88
C ASN A 113 -7.21 0.35 -9.42
N ALA A 114 -6.89 0.94 -8.26
CA ALA A 114 -7.63 2.08 -7.69
C ALA A 114 -7.68 3.30 -8.64
N GLY A 115 -8.71 4.14 -8.44
CA GLY A 115 -8.93 5.35 -9.24
C GLY A 115 -7.71 6.27 -9.33
N PRO A 116 -7.09 6.67 -8.19
CA PRO A 116 -5.87 7.48 -8.18
C PRO A 116 -4.71 6.85 -8.95
N HIS A 117 -4.59 5.52 -8.93
CA HIS A 117 -3.51 4.79 -9.59
C HIS A 117 -3.66 4.75 -11.11
N LYS A 118 -4.90 4.73 -11.60
CA LYS A 118 -5.22 4.73 -13.04
C LYS A 118 -5.36 6.12 -13.66
N ALA A 119 -5.30 7.17 -12.85
CA ALA A 119 -5.45 8.53 -13.33
C ALA A 119 -4.38 8.88 -14.39
N LYS A 120 -4.75 9.77 -15.32
CA LYS A 120 -3.85 10.21 -16.39
C LYS A 120 -2.58 10.87 -15.83
N ALA A 121 -2.73 11.68 -14.78
CA ALA A 121 -1.61 12.31 -14.09
C ALA A 121 -0.61 11.28 -13.53
N THR A 122 -1.14 10.21 -12.93
CA THR A 122 -0.36 9.12 -12.35
C THR A 122 0.38 8.32 -13.42
N THR A 123 -0.33 7.89 -14.46
CA THR A 123 0.27 7.13 -15.56
C THR A 123 1.33 7.92 -16.33
N GLN A 124 1.11 9.22 -16.55
CA GLN A 124 2.11 10.11 -17.13
C GLN A 124 3.35 10.24 -16.23
N SER A 125 3.14 10.45 -14.92
CA SER A 125 4.23 10.56 -13.96
C SER A 125 5.07 9.28 -13.93
N LEU A 126 4.44 8.11 -13.90
CA LEU A 126 5.15 6.83 -13.93
C LEU A 126 5.97 6.64 -15.21
N TRP A 127 5.43 7.09 -16.35
CA TRP A 127 6.15 7.08 -17.62
C TRP A 127 7.38 7.99 -17.62
N GLU A 128 7.25 9.22 -17.12
CA GLU A 128 8.38 10.18 -16.98
C GLU A 128 9.48 9.65 -16.04
N LEU A 129 9.10 8.82 -15.07
CA LEU A 129 10.03 8.15 -14.15
C LEU A 129 10.71 6.91 -14.75
N GLY A 130 10.28 6.47 -15.94
CA GLY A 130 10.73 5.21 -16.53
C GLY A 130 10.35 3.99 -15.68
N ILE A 131 9.26 4.09 -14.91
CA ILE A 131 8.71 3.01 -14.10
C ILE A 131 7.67 2.27 -14.95
N GLN A 132 7.87 0.97 -15.14
CA GLN A 132 6.92 0.15 -15.87
C GLN A 132 5.90 -0.46 -14.89
N VAL A 133 4.63 -0.15 -15.08
CA VAL A 133 3.54 -0.76 -14.29
C VAL A 133 3.31 -2.20 -14.75
N LEU A 134 3.25 -3.13 -13.80
CA LEU A 134 2.88 -4.52 -14.05
C LEU A 134 1.36 -4.64 -14.13
N PRO A 135 0.82 -5.48 -15.04
CA PRO A 135 -0.61 -5.73 -15.08
C PRO A 135 -1.05 -6.42 -13.79
N HIS A 136 -2.05 -5.85 -13.12
CA HIS A 136 -2.69 -6.43 -11.95
C HIS A 136 -4.18 -6.69 -12.26
N PRO A 137 -4.67 -7.93 -12.11
CA PRO A 137 -6.09 -8.23 -12.30
C PRO A 137 -6.96 -7.60 -11.20
N THR A 138 -8.21 -7.30 -11.54
CA THR A 138 -9.14 -6.68 -10.58
C THR A 138 -9.55 -7.68 -9.50
N TYR A 139 -9.67 -7.24 -8.25
CA TYR A 139 -10.08 -8.06 -7.10
C TYR A 139 -9.16 -9.26 -6.83
N SER A 140 -7.86 -9.11 -7.06
CA SER A 140 -6.86 -10.18 -6.91
C SER A 140 -5.90 -9.89 -5.76
N THR A 141 -6.48 -9.79 -4.58
CA THR A 141 -5.78 -9.53 -3.31
C THR A 141 -4.71 -10.59 -3.03
N ASP A 142 -4.96 -11.84 -3.43
CA ASP A 142 -4.04 -12.97 -3.36
C ASP A 142 -2.76 -12.79 -4.20
N LEU A 143 -2.80 -11.92 -5.22
CA LEU A 143 -1.66 -11.62 -6.09
C LEU A 143 -0.91 -10.35 -5.67
N ALA A 144 -1.46 -9.57 -4.75
CA ALA A 144 -0.82 -8.39 -4.19
C ALA A 144 -0.05 -8.77 -2.92
N ARG A 145 1.28 -8.58 -2.91
CA ARG A 145 2.10 -8.88 -1.72
C ARG A 145 1.86 -7.93 -0.55
N CYS A 146 1.22 -6.80 -0.80
CA CYS A 146 0.97 -5.74 0.16
C CYS A 146 -0.49 -5.64 0.60
N ASP A 147 -1.34 -6.61 0.28
CA ASP A 147 -2.72 -6.60 0.76
C ASP A 147 -2.77 -6.97 2.26
N PHE A 148 -3.58 -6.25 3.04
CA PHE A 148 -3.60 -6.27 4.51
C PHE A 148 -4.92 -6.79 5.10
#